data_AF-A0A0E9N5Q5-F1
#
_entry.id   AF-A0A0E9N5Q5-F1
#
_cell.length_a   1.000
_cell.length_b   1.000
_cell.length_c   1.000
_cell.angle_alpha   90.00
_cell.angle_beta   90.00
_cell.angle_gamma   90.00
#
_symmetry.space_group_name_H-M   'P 1'
#
loop_
_entity.id
_entity.type
_entity.pdbx_description
1 polymer ?
#
loop_
_entity_poly.entity_id
_entity_poly.type
_entity_poly.pdbx_seq_one_letter_code
_entity_poly.pdbx_strand_id
1 'polypeptide(L)' 'MTYDTKWGTRTPVNPRKGFRIHLLVFLLATPAIWLTWYLTDRTYPWALWSTLAWGVGVLFHYLGVYVFQKNKNA' A
#
# COMPACT_ATOMS: atom_id res chain seq x y z
N MET A 1 39.79 -3.31 25.22
CA MET A 1 38.42 -2.76 25.33
C MET A 1 37.81 -2.76 23.95
N THR A 2 36.95 -3.73 23.65
CA THR A 2 36.22 -3.82 22.38
C THR A 2 34.86 -3.16 22.58
N TYR A 3 34.57 -2.13 21.80
CA TYR A 3 33.32 -1.39 21.86
C TYR A 3 32.33 -2.06 20.89
N ASP A 4 31.35 -2.81 21.42
CA ASP A 4 30.22 -3.32 20.65
C ASP A 4 29.32 -2.15 20.21
N THR A 5 29.48 -1.69 18.98
CA THR A 5 28.62 -0.68 18.36
C THR A 5 27.26 -1.30 18.00
N LYS A 6 26.31 -1.29 18.93
CA LYS A 6 24.90 -1.72 18.72
C LYS A 6 24.07 -0.79 17.79
N TRP A 7 24.71 -0.04 16.89
CA TRP A 7 24.08 1.04 16.10
C TRP A 7 23.32 0.59 14.84
N GLY A 8 22.72 -0.60 14.83
CA GLY A 8 22.08 -1.04 13.59
C GLY A 8 21.20 -2.27 13.68
N THR A 9 20.45 -2.46 14.76
CA THR A 9 19.30 -3.39 14.68
C THR A 9 18.23 -2.73 13.81
N ARG A 10 18.33 -2.88 12.48
CA ARG A 10 17.21 -2.59 11.58
C ARG A 10 16.07 -3.50 12.01
N THR A 11 15.05 -2.95 12.65
CA THR A 11 13.86 -3.71 13.00
C THR A 11 13.38 -4.41 11.73
N PRO A 12 13.22 -5.74 11.71
CA PRO A 12 12.85 -6.45 10.51
C PRO A 12 11.53 -5.89 9.99
N VAL A 13 11.58 -5.19 8.86
CA VAL A 13 10.41 -4.60 8.22
C VAL A 13 9.56 -5.75 7.72
N ASN A 14 8.32 -5.86 8.22
CA ASN A 14 7.39 -6.89 7.78
C ASN A 14 6.61 -6.40 6.55
N PRO A 15 6.92 -6.88 5.33
CA PRO A 15 6.29 -6.41 4.09
C PRO A 15 4.78 -6.71 4.07
N ARG A 16 4.34 -7.79 4.74
CA ARG A 16 2.90 -8.12 4.87
C ARG A 16 2.15 -7.11 5.73
N LYS A 17 2.79 -6.56 6.77
CA LYS A 17 2.21 -5.48 7.57
C LYS A 17 2.05 -4.21 6.74
N GLY A 18 3.06 -3.87 5.93
CA GLY A 18 2.99 -2.75 4.99
C GLY A 18 1.83 -2.89 4.00
N PHE A 19 1.67 -4.08 3.40
CA PHE A 19 0.56 -4.36 2.49
C PHE A 19 -0.81 -4.21 3.14
N ARG A 20 -1.00 -4.76 4.35
CA ARG A 20 -2.28 -4.65 5.09
C ARG A 20 -2.67 -3.19 5.34
N ILE A 21 -1.71 -2.35 5.70
CA ILE A 21 -1.96 -0.92 5.92
C ILE A 21 -2.34 -0.24 4.60
N HIS A 22 -1.58 -0.48 3.53
CA HIS A 22 -1.88 0.11 2.22
C HIS A 22 -3.28 -0.31 1.72
N LEU A 23 -3.63 -1.59 1.86
CA LEU A 23 -4.96 -2.10 1.50
C LEU A 23 -6.06 -1.47 2.36
N LEU A 24 -5.86 -1.35 3.68
CA LEU A 24 -6.85 -0.74 4.57
C LEU A 24 -7.08 0.74 4.24
N VAL A 25 -6.01 1.49 3.99
CA VAL A 25 -6.09 2.89 3.54
C VAL A 25 -6.85 2.97 2.21
N PHE A 26 -6.56 2.10 1.25
CA PHE A 26 -7.29 2.04 -0.02
C PHE A 26 -8.79 1.79 0.19
N LEU A 27 -9.15 0.84 1.05
CA LEU A 27 -10.55 0.46 1.31
C LEU A 27 -11.34 1.54 2.07
N LEU A 28 -10.69 2.36 2.89
CA LEU A 28 -11.36 3.46 3.62
C LEU A 28 -11.39 4.76 2.83
N ALA A 29 -10.28 5.12 2.17
CA ALA A 29 -10.18 6.36 1.42
C ALA A 29 -11.00 6.33 0.13
N THR A 30 -11.03 5.19 -0.58
CA THR A 30 -11.75 5.10 -1.86
C THR A 30 -13.25 5.41 -1.70
N PRO A 31 -14.01 4.79 -0.77
CA PRO A 31 -15.41 5.16 -0.56
C PRO A 31 -15.60 6.62 -0.16
N ALA A 32 -14.71 7.20 0.66
CA ALA A 32 -14.80 8.61 1.04
C ALA A 32 -14.59 9.56 -0.16
N ILE A 33 -13.68 9.21 -1.08
CA ILE A 33 -13.45 9.94 -2.34
C ILE A 33 -14.69 9.83 -3.24
N TRP A 34 -15.25 8.63 -3.40
CA TRP A 34 -16.48 8.42 -4.17
C TRP A 34 -17.69 9.12 -3.56
N LEU A 35 -17.76 9.19 -2.23
CA LEU A 35 -18.79 9.94 -1.52
C LEU A 35 -18.66 11.45 -1.79
N THR A 36 -17.43 11.98 -1.76
CA THR A 36 -17.17 13.37 -2.13
C THR A 36 -17.65 13.67 -3.55
N TRP A 37 -17.30 12.81 -4.51
CA TRP A 37 -17.79 12.94 -5.89
C TRP A 37 -19.33 12.89 -5.98
N TYR A 38 -19.96 11.95 -5.28
CA TYR A 38 -21.41 11.78 -5.29
C TYR A 38 -22.16 13.01 -4.74
N LEU A 39 -21.60 13.65 -3.72
CA LEU A 39 -22.21 14.79 -3.02
C LEU A 39 -21.90 16.16 -3.64
N THR A 40 -20.94 16.26 -4.57
CA THR A 40 -20.48 17.54 -5.12
C THR A 40 -20.93 17.75 -6.56
N ASP A 41 -20.26 17.09 -7.51
CA ASP A 41 -20.56 17.19 -8.93
C ASP A 41 -20.34 15.84 -9.62
N ARG A 42 -21.43 15.31 -10.18
CA ARG A 42 -21.47 14.01 -10.86
C ARG A 42 -21.28 14.12 -12.38
N THR A 43 -21.06 15.32 -12.92
CA THR A 43 -20.85 15.53 -14.36
C THR A 43 -19.57 14.90 -14.87
N TYR A 44 -18.52 14.84 -14.04
CA TYR A 44 -17.23 14.25 -14.39
C TYR A 44 -16.74 13.26 -13.30
N PRO A 45 -16.54 11.97 -13.61
CA PRO A 45 -16.20 10.93 -12.64
C PRO A 45 -14.71 10.94 -12.24
N TRP A 46 -14.22 12.04 -11.69
CA TRP A 46 -12.80 12.19 -11.33
C TRP A 46 -12.31 11.17 -10.30
N ALA A 47 -13.19 10.67 -9.42
CA ALA A 47 -12.89 9.63 -8.43
C ALA A 47 -12.39 8.32 -9.08
N LEU A 48 -12.80 8.06 -10.33
CA LEU A 48 -12.38 6.87 -11.08
C LEU A 48 -10.87 6.87 -11.32
N TRP A 49 -10.29 8.00 -11.73
CA TRP A 49 -8.85 8.10 -12.01
C TRP A 49 -8.00 7.86 -10.77
N SER A 50 -8.42 8.42 -9.63
CA SER A 50 -7.77 8.18 -8.33
C SER A 50 -7.83 6.70 -7.94
N THR A 51 -9.01 6.08 -8.08
CA THR A 51 -9.23 4.66 -7.75
C THR A 51 -8.36 3.74 -8.61
N LEU A 52 -8.29 4.00 -9.93
CA LEU A 52 -7.49 3.20 -10.86
C LEU A 52 -5.99 3.31 -10.56
N ALA A 53 -5.47 4.53 -10.40
CA ALA A 53 -4.05 4.76 -10.12
C ALA A 53 -3.62 4.10 -8.81
N TRP A 54 -4.40 4.25 -7.74
CA TRP A 54 -4.11 3.61 -6.46
C TRP A 54 -4.32 2.10 -6.50
N GLY A 55 -5.33 1.61 -7.22
CA GLY A 55 -5.59 0.18 -7.41
C GLY A 55 -4.40 -0.53 -8.05
N VAL A 56 -3.76 0.10 -9.04
CA VAL A 56 -2.50 -0.39 -9.63
C VAL A 56 -1.39 -0.48 -8.58
N GLY A 57 -1.24 0.54 -7.73
CA GLY A 57 -0.27 0.53 -6.62
C GLY A 57 -0.50 -0.61 -5.62
N VAL A 58 -1.75 -0.85 -5.23
CA VAL A 58 -2.13 -1.98 -4.35
C VAL A 58 -1.82 -3.33 -5.01
N LEU A 59 -2.13 -3.48 -6.31
CA LEU A 59 -1.83 -4.68 -7.07
C LEU A 59 -0.32 -4.97 -7.10
N PHE A 60 0.50 -3.99 -7.44
CA PHE A 60 1.95 -4.18 -7.46
C PHE A 60 2.53 -4.43 -6.06
N HIS A 61 1.97 -3.83 -5.01
CA HIS A 61 2.37 -4.14 -3.63
C HIS A 61 2.05 -5.60 -3.27
N TYR A 62 0.87 -6.09 -3.65
CA TYR A 62 0.49 -7.50 -3.48
C TYR A 62 1.47 -8.43 -4.20
N LEU A 63 1.76 -8.15 -5.48
CA LEU A 63 2.72 -8.93 -6.27
C LEU A 63 4.11 -8.94 -5.60
N GLY A 64 4.59 -7.79 -5.15
CA GLY A 64 5.87 -7.66 -4.44
C GLY A 64 5.95 -8.49 -3.16
N VAL A 65 4.86 -8.56 -2.38
CA VAL A 65 4.82 -9.21 -1.07
C VAL A 65 4.54 -10.72 -1.18
N TYR A 66 3.65 -11.14 -2.08
CA TYR A 66 3.15 -12.52 -2.11
C TYR A 66 3.62 -13.35 -3.31
N VAL A 67 3.87 -12.72 -4.46
CA VAL A 67 4.28 -13.42 -5.67
C VAL A 67 5.79 -13.43 -5.81
N PHE A 68 6.43 -12.27 -5.75
CA PHE A 68 7.87 -12.12 -6.00
C PHE A 68 8.75 -12.51 -4.80
N GLN A 69 8.23 -12.46 -3.56
CA GLN A 69 9.01 -12.93 -2.39
C GLN A 69 9.24 -14.44 -2.37
N LYS A 70 8.41 -15.24 -3.07
CA LYS A 70 8.54 -16.71 -3.09
C LYS A 70 9.79 -17.18 -3.87
N ASN A 71 10.34 -16.34 -4.75
CA ASN A 71 11.44 -16.71 -5.67
C ASN A 71 12.86 -16.44 -5.14
N LYS A 72 13.06 -16.14 -3.84
CA LYS A 72 14.40 -15.85 -3.31
C LYS A 72 15.18 -17.05 -2.76
N ASN A 73 14.59 -18.26 -2.83
CA ASN A 73 15.17 -19.49 -2.25
C ASN A 73 15.25 -20.67 -3.24
N ALA A 74 15.26 -20.41 -4.55
CA ALA A 74 15.45 -21.45 -5.58
C ALA A 74 16.85 -21.34 -6.19
#